data_AF-A0A9D6F2S2-F1
#
_entry.id   AF-A0A9D6F2S2-F1
#
_cell.length_a   1.000
_cell.length_b   1.000
_cell.length_c   1.000
_cell.angle_alpha   90.00
_cell.angle_beta   90.00
_cell.angle_gamma   90.00
#
_symmetry.space_group_name_H-M   'P 1'
#
loop_
_entity.id
_entity.type
_entity.pdbx_description
1 polymer ?
#
loop_
_entity_poly.entity_id
_entity_poly.type
_entity_poly.pdbx_seq_one_letter_code
_entity_poly.pdbx_strand_id
1 'polypeptide(L)'
;MESIRLASADSIFPKIPCCRCSDQSRWWDRIAGKTYCPNCLEALAMGEGDPLIVRTDRRRCAVCHHQGAVRYVTFPLHSRRPIEMELCSEHLRALVARRLGVHSFEQLRRQLVALGLDVNEVFLLHEAFYDGQGRALQPAGEV
;
A
#
# COMPACT_ATOMS: atom_id res chain seq x y z
N MET A 1 -9.65 -13.61 11.09
CA MET A 1 -9.52 -12.14 10.99
C MET A 1 -8.46 -11.89 9.93
N GLU A 2 -8.86 -11.64 8.69
CA GLU A 2 -7.94 -11.56 7.55
C GLU A 2 -7.35 -10.14 7.50
N SER A 3 -6.02 -10.05 7.61
CA SER A 3 -5.28 -8.77 7.56
C SER A 3 -4.98 -8.32 6.13
N ILE A 4 -5.14 -9.21 5.14
CA ILE A 4 -5.17 -8.90 3.71
C ILE A 4 -6.40 -9.59 3.12
N ARG A 5 -7.15 -8.88 2.28
CA ARG A 5 -8.34 -9.42 1.60
C ARG A 5 -8.62 -8.69 0.31
N LEU A 6 -9.33 -9.36 -0.59
CA LEU A 6 -9.97 -8.69 -1.72
C LEU A 6 -11.14 -7.85 -1.22
N ALA A 7 -11.17 -6.57 -1.56
CA ALA A 7 -12.30 -5.71 -1.27
C ALA A 7 -13.56 -6.19 -2.03
N SER A 8 -14.73 -5.71 -1.59
CA SER A 8 -15.97 -5.88 -2.37
C SER A 8 -15.83 -5.23 -3.74
N ALA A 9 -16.44 -5.82 -4.79
CA ALA A 9 -16.48 -5.21 -6.12
C ALA A 9 -17.14 -3.81 -6.10
N ASP A 10 -18.03 -3.55 -5.14
CA ASP A 10 -18.71 -2.25 -4.99
C ASP A 10 -17.81 -1.14 -4.41
N SER A 11 -16.65 -1.50 -3.85
CA SER A 11 -15.70 -0.52 -3.27
C SER A 11 -14.98 0.34 -4.31
N ILE A 12 -15.17 0.01 -5.60
CA ILE A 12 -14.59 0.67 -6.77
C ILE A 12 -15.40 1.92 -7.14
N PHE A 13 -16.42 2.35 -6.40
CA PHE A 13 -17.16 3.58 -6.71
C PHE A 13 -17.25 4.49 -5.48
N PRO A 14 -17.05 5.82 -5.61
CA PRO A 14 -16.74 6.65 -6.80
C PRO A 14 -15.22 6.91 -7.02
N LYS A 15 -14.86 7.50 -8.17
CA LYS A 15 -13.54 8.13 -8.38
C LYS A 15 -13.42 9.34 -7.44
N ILE A 16 -12.70 9.17 -6.34
CA ILE A 16 -12.50 10.22 -5.34
C ILE A 16 -11.25 11.02 -5.74
N PRO A 17 -11.29 12.37 -5.79
CA PRO A 17 -10.11 13.18 -6.03
C PRO A 17 -9.00 12.90 -5.01
N CYS A 18 -7.75 13.14 -5.42
CA CYS A 18 -6.64 13.12 -4.47
C CYS A 18 -6.90 14.13 -3.35
N CYS A 19 -6.74 13.71 -2.09
CA CYS A 19 -7.00 14.56 -0.94
C CYS A 19 -5.99 15.70 -0.73
N ARG A 20 -4.93 15.77 -1.55
CA ARG A 20 -3.89 16.81 -1.49
C ARG A 20 -3.95 17.79 -2.65
N CYS A 21 -3.96 17.30 -3.89
CA CYS A 21 -3.93 18.14 -5.09
C CYS A 21 -5.26 18.21 -5.84
N SER A 22 -6.29 17.49 -5.37
CA SER A 22 -7.61 17.38 -6.00
C SER A 22 -7.65 16.74 -7.41
N ASP A 23 -6.56 16.12 -7.86
CA ASP A 23 -6.53 15.41 -9.16
C ASP A 23 -7.48 14.19 -9.18
N GLN A 24 -8.21 14.02 -10.28
CA GLN A 24 -9.24 13.01 -10.53
C GLN A 24 -8.92 12.09 -11.72
N SER A 25 -7.71 12.17 -12.26
CA SER A 25 -7.36 11.51 -13.53
C SER A 25 -7.49 9.98 -13.49
N ARG A 26 -7.28 9.30 -12.35
CA ARG A 26 -7.36 7.82 -12.24
C ARG A 26 -7.89 7.33 -10.88
N TRP A 27 -8.02 6.01 -10.76
CA TRP A 27 -8.20 5.34 -9.46
C TRP A 27 -6.89 5.42 -8.69
N TRP A 28 -6.97 5.82 -7.43
CA TRP A 28 -5.78 5.99 -6.61
C TRP A 28 -5.80 5.12 -5.37
N ASP A 29 -4.60 4.77 -4.90
CA ASP A 29 -4.42 4.10 -3.63
C ASP A 29 -5.05 4.92 -2.50
N ARG A 30 -5.54 4.21 -1.47
CA ARG A 30 -6.17 4.82 -0.31
C ARG A 30 -5.43 4.45 0.96
N ILE A 31 -5.15 5.45 1.79
CA ILE A 31 -4.57 5.29 3.11
C ILE A 31 -5.55 5.86 4.13
N ALA A 32 -6.02 5.05 5.07
CA ALA A 32 -7.06 5.42 6.03
C ALA A 32 -8.32 6.01 5.37
N GLY A 33 -8.70 5.48 4.20
CA GLY A 33 -9.85 5.96 3.43
C GLY A 33 -9.63 7.26 2.64
N LYS A 34 -8.47 7.91 2.78
CA LYS A 34 -8.09 9.08 1.97
C LYS A 34 -7.36 8.66 0.71
N THR A 35 -7.66 9.31 -0.40
CA THR A 35 -7.16 8.96 -1.72
C THR A 35 -5.89 9.76 -2.07
N TYR A 36 -4.84 9.09 -2.54
CA TYR A 36 -3.54 9.70 -2.86
C TYR A 36 -3.13 9.41 -4.31
N CYS A 37 -3.02 10.45 -5.16
CA CYS A 37 -2.46 10.25 -6.49
C CYS A 37 -0.96 9.87 -6.41
N PRO A 38 -0.38 9.24 -7.46
CA PRO A 38 1.01 8.82 -7.50
C PRO A 38 1.98 9.94 -7.13
N ASN A 39 1.77 11.16 -7.63
CA ASN A 39 2.66 12.29 -7.34
C ASN A 39 2.63 12.67 -5.84
N CYS A 40 1.45 12.67 -5.22
CA CYS A 40 1.32 12.98 -3.80
C CYS A 40 1.80 11.85 -2.91
N LEU A 41 1.69 10.60 -3.37
CA LEU A 41 2.23 9.43 -2.69
C LEU A 41 3.76 9.42 -2.78
N GLU A 42 4.33 9.77 -3.94
CA GLU A 42 5.76 9.95 -4.15
C GLU A 42 6.31 11.07 -3.27
N ALA A 43 5.68 12.25 -3.26
CA ALA A 43 6.08 13.34 -2.38
C ALA A 43 6.01 12.94 -0.89
N LEU A 44 5.03 12.12 -0.49
CA LEU A 44 4.98 11.56 0.86
C LEU A 44 6.14 10.57 1.12
N ALA A 45 6.46 9.73 0.14
CA ALA A 45 7.56 8.76 0.21
C ALA A 45 8.93 9.45 0.31
N MET A 46 9.13 10.55 -0.43
CA MET A 46 10.34 11.36 -0.44
C MET A 46 10.47 12.30 0.77
N GLY A 47 9.42 12.46 1.57
CA GLY A 47 9.38 13.41 2.69
C GLY A 47 9.26 14.88 2.27
N GLU A 48 8.94 15.14 1.00
CA GLU A 48 8.77 16.47 0.42
C GLU A 48 7.34 17.00 0.60
N GLY A 49 6.38 16.11 0.80
CA GLY A 49 4.98 16.45 1.09
C GLY A 49 4.69 16.51 2.58
N ASP A 50 3.53 17.07 2.94
CA ASP A 50 3.05 17.09 4.33
C ASP A 50 3.10 15.70 4.98
N PRO A 51 3.33 15.59 6.29
CA PRO A 51 3.30 14.30 6.97
C PRO A 51 1.91 13.67 6.93
N LEU A 52 1.86 12.34 6.83
CA LEU A 52 0.63 11.58 6.98
C LEU A 52 0.28 11.43 8.48
N ILE A 53 -0.75 12.14 8.93
CA ILE A 53 -1.28 12.00 10.29
C ILE A 53 -2.64 11.32 10.22
N VAL A 54 -2.71 10.07 10.67
CA VAL A 54 -3.91 9.23 10.67
C VAL A 54 -4.03 8.46 11.98
N ARG A 55 -5.27 8.21 12.41
CA ARG A 55 -5.53 7.34 13.56
C ARG A 55 -5.41 5.87 13.14
N THR A 56 -4.87 5.05 14.04
CA THR A 56 -4.81 3.59 13.86
C THR A 56 -6.08 2.93 14.36
N ASP A 57 -6.47 1.83 13.72
CA ASP A 57 -7.53 0.94 14.15
C ASP A 57 -6.97 -0.16 15.06
N ARG A 58 -7.83 -0.75 15.90
CA ARG A 58 -7.49 -1.89 16.79
C ARG A 58 -7.22 -3.22 16.06
N ARG A 59 -6.97 -3.17 14.74
CA ARG A 59 -6.64 -4.31 13.89
C ARG A 59 -5.15 -4.65 13.99
N ARG A 60 -4.78 -5.85 13.53
CA ARG A 60 -3.41 -6.36 13.54
C ARG A 60 -2.76 -6.18 12.18
N CYS A 61 -1.50 -5.76 12.17
CA CYS A 61 -0.71 -5.66 10.95
C CYS A 61 -0.63 -7.02 10.23
N ALA A 62 -0.78 -7.01 8.91
CA ALA A 62 -0.61 -8.17 8.04
C ALA A 62 0.81 -8.74 8.10
N VAL A 63 1.82 -7.92 8.37
CA VAL A 63 3.22 -8.34 8.34
C VAL A 63 3.68 -8.85 9.71
N CYS A 64 3.52 -8.04 10.76
CA CYS A 64 4.07 -8.34 12.09
C CYS A 64 3.03 -8.68 13.17
N HIS A 65 1.74 -8.64 12.83
CA HIS A 65 0.62 -8.90 13.75
C HIS A 65 0.52 -7.98 14.99
N HIS A 66 1.33 -6.93 15.06
CA HIS A 66 1.21 -5.89 16.09
C HIS A 66 -0.14 -5.16 15.97
N GLN A 67 -0.73 -4.81 17.12
CA GLN A 67 -2.00 -4.10 17.17
C GLN A 67 -1.81 -2.61 16.89
N GLY A 68 -2.72 -2.01 16.13
CA GLY A 68 -2.59 -0.63 15.68
C GLY A 68 -2.21 -0.59 14.21
N ALA A 69 -3.21 -0.78 13.35
CA ALA A 69 -3.02 -0.81 11.92
C ALA A 69 -3.78 0.31 11.22
N VAL A 70 -3.30 0.69 10.05
CA VAL A 70 -3.93 1.60 9.11
C VAL A 70 -4.36 0.78 7.91
N ARG A 71 -5.59 0.98 7.45
CA ARG A 71 -6.06 0.36 6.22
C ARG A 71 -5.38 1.02 5.01
N TYR A 72 -4.67 0.21 4.25
CA TYR A 72 -4.14 0.52 2.93
C TYR A 72 -4.98 -0.20 1.87
N VAL A 73 -5.41 0.51 0.84
CA VAL A 73 -6.15 -0.06 -0.29
C VAL A 73 -5.40 0.26 -1.56
N THR A 74 -5.11 -0.77 -2.35
CA THR A 74 -4.43 -0.63 -3.63
C THR A 74 -5.13 -1.40 -4.73
N PHE A 75 -4.88 -1.01 -5.97
CA PHE A 75 -5.55 -1.52 -7.16
C PHE A 75 -4.55 -2.30 -8.00
N PRO A 76 -4.66 -3.64 -8.04
CA PRO A 76 -3.69 -4.43 -8.80
C PRO A 76 -3.84 -4.19 -10.30
N LEU A 77 -2.72 -4.26 -11.03
CA LEU A 77 -2.64 -3.89 -12.45
C LEU A 77 -3.64 -4.66 -13.34
N HIS A 78 -3.87 -5.95 -13.04
CA HIS A 78 -4.71 -6.83 -13.86
C HIS A 78 -5.97 -7.32 -13.12
N SER A 79 -6.21 -6.86 -11.89
CA SER A 79 -7.38 -7.25 -11.11
C SER A 79 -8.44 -6.17 -11.12
N ARG A 80 -9.70 -6.58 -11.26
CA ARG A 80 -10.85 -5.69 -11.07
C ARG A 80 -11.19 -5.46 -9.60
N ARG A 81 -10.57 -6.19 -8.67
CA ARG A 81 -10.87 -6.08 -7.24
C ARG A 81 -9.70 -5.43 -6.52
N PRO A 82 -9.91 -4.35 -5.75
CA PRO A 82 -8.84 -3.79 -4.94
C PRO A 82 -8.47 -4.75 -3.82
N ILE A 83 -7.24 -4.60 -3.33
CA ILE A 83 -6.74 -5.32 -2.17
C ILE A 83 -6.79 -4.37 -0.98
N GLU A 84 -7.35 -4.82 0.12
CA GLU A 84 -7.24 -4.14 1.41
C GLU A 84 -6.20 -4.84 2.27
N MET A 85 -5.30 -4.06 2.86
CA MET A 85 -4.25 -4.51 3.77
C MET A 85 -4.31 -3.69 5.06
N GLU A 86 -4.17 -4.36 6.20
CA GLU A 86 -4.00 -3.70 7.49
C GLU A 86 -2.50 -3.62 7.80
N LEU A 87 -1.91 -2.43 7.83
CA LEU A 87 -0.47 -2.25 8.03
C LEU A 87 -0.20 -1.36 9.26
N CYS A 88 0.73 -1.74 10.13
CA CYS A 88 1.19 -0.82 11.18
C CYS A 88 1.91 0.37 10.53
N SER A 89 2.13 1.45 11.30
CA SER A 89 2.79 2.67 10.82
C SER A 89 4.15 2.40 10.18
N GLU A 90 4.95 1.50 10.75
CA GLU A 90 6.27 1.13 10.25
C GLU A 90 6.19 0.47 8.87
N HIS A 91 5.38 -0.59 8.75
CA HIS A 91 5.25 -1.32 7.48
C HIS A 91 4.53 -0.51 6.40
N LEU A 92 3.58 0.34 6.78
CA LEU A 92 2.97 1.28 5.84
C LEU A 92 4.00 2.28 5.30
N ARG A 93 4.78 2.90 6.19
CA ARG A 93 5.85 3.83 5.81
C ARG A 93 6.87 3.13 4.91
N ALA A 94 7.32 1.94 5.29
CA ALA A 94 8.27 1.16 4.51
C ALA A 94 7.72 0.79 3.13
N LEU A 95 6.45 0.39 3.03
CA LEU A 95 5.81 0.10 1.74
C LEU A 95 5.74 1.33 0.84
N VAL A 96 5.22 2.44 1.35
CA VAL A 96 5.10 3.71 0.60
C VAL A 96 6.47 4.22 0.16
N ALA A 97 7.48 4.10 1.03
CA ALA A 97 8.85 4.48 0.72
C ALA A 97 9.63 3.46 -0.11
N ARG A 98 9.02 2.35 -0.55
CA ARG A 98 9.70 1.27 -1.30
C ARG A 98 10.93 0.70 -0.55
N ARG A 99 10.81 0.57 0.77
CA ARG A 99 11.85 0.19 1.73
C ARG A 99 11.43 -0.98 2.62
N LEU A 100 10.51 -1.83 2.16
CA LEU A 100 10.19 -3.04 2.92
C LEU A 100 11.43 -3.92 3.05
N GLY A 101 11.69 -4.40 4.26
CA GLY A 101 12.68 -5.44 4.45
C GLY A 101 12.26 -6.74 3.76
N VAL A 102 13.24 -7.56 3.39
CA VAL A 102 13.03 -8.85 2.70
C VAL A 102 11.99 -9.72 3.42
N HIS A 103 12.09 -9.82 4.75
CA HIS A 103 11.10 -10.59 5.54
C HIS A 103 9.69 -10.02 5.43
N SER A 104 9.53 -8.69 5.49
CA SER A 104 8.24 -8.03 5.38
C SER A 104 7.65 -8.22 3.97
N PHE A 105 8.47 -8.10 2.94
CA PHE A 105 8.09 -8.37 1.55
C PHE A 105 7.60 -9.80 1.38
N GLU A 106 8.37 -10.78 1.89
CA GLU A 106 8.03 -12.20 1.81
C GLU A 106 6.73 -12.55 2.53
N GLN A 107 6.46 -11.93 3.68
CA GLN A 107 5.20 -12.11 4.39
C GLN A 107 4.00 -11.57 3.59
N LEU A 108 4.15 -10.43 2.92
CA LEU A 108 3.11 -9.90 2.03
C LEU A 108 2.92 -10.80 0.80
N ARG A 109 4.02 -11.25 0.18
CA ARG A 109 4.00 -12.16 -0.97
C ARG A 109 3.20 -13.42 -0.67
N ARG A 110 3.47 -14.09 0.45
CA ARG A 110 2.74 -15.31 0.85
C ARG A 110 1.24 -15.06 1.01
N GLN A 111 0.86 -13.94 1.60
CA GLN A 111 -0.56 -13.59 1.80
C GLN A 111 -1.26 -13.23 0.49
N LEU A 112 -0.56 -12.56 -0.43
CA LEU A 112 -1.09 -12.26 -1.77
C LEU A 112 -1.28 -13.52 -2.60
N VAL A 113 -0.31 -14.43 -2.58
CA VAL A 113 -0.41 -15.74 -3.26
C VAL A 113 -1.59 -16.55 -2.73
N ALA A 114 -1.85 -16.50 -1.41
CA ALA A 114 -3.03 -17.14 -0.83
C ALA A 114 -4.37 -16.55 -1.33
N LEU A 115 -4.35 -15.34 -1.89
CA LEU A 115 -5.48 -14.69 -2.55
C LEU A 115 -5.47 -14.86 -4.07
N GLY A 116 -4.52 -15.64 -4.61
CA GLY A 116 -4.36 -15.87 -6.05
C GLY A 116 -3.73 -14.70 -6.79
N LEU A 117 -2.96 -13.84 -6.11
CA LEU A 117 -2.33 -12.64 -6.68
C LEU A 117 -0.81 -12.72 -6.61
N ASP A 118 -0.16 -12.17 -7.64
CA ASP A 118 1.28 -11.96 -7.65
C ASP A 118 1.65 -10.59 -7.09
N VAL A 119 2.84 -10.47 -6.47
CA VAL A 119 3.35 -9.18 -5.98
C VAL A 119 3.54 -8.16 -7.09
N ASN A 120 3.86 -8.61 -8.32
CA ASN A 120 3.98 -7.75 -9.48
C ASN A 120 2.65 -7.16 -9.95
N GLU A 121 1.52 -7.70 -9.48
CA GLU A 121 0.25 -7.05 -9.72
C GLU A 121 0.05 -5.83 -8.80
N VAL A 122 0.76 -5.75 -7.67
CA VAL A 122 0.70 -4.61 -6.74
C VAL A 122 1.79 -3.60 -7.09
N PHE A 123 1.40 -2.40 -7.51
CA PHE A 123 2.34 -1.37 -7.99
C PHE A 123 3.53 -1.13 -7.05
N LEU A 124 3.29 -0.95 -5.75
CA LEU A 124 4.36 -0.70 -4.78
C LEU A 124 5.19 -1.95 -4.40
N LEU A 125 4.86 -3.13 -4.91
CA LEU A 125 5.62 -4.37 -4.71
C LEU A 125 6.21 -4.91 -6.03
N HIS A 126 6.03 -4.17 -7.13
CA HIS A 126 6.44 -4.56 -8.47
C HIS A 126 7.95 -4.70 -8.61
N GLU A 127 8.38 -5.50 -9.57
CA GLU A 127 9.80 -5.69 -9.94
C GLU A 127 10.57 -4.40 -10.32
N ALA A 128 9.86 -3.29 -10.55
CA ALA A 128 10.50 -1.99 -10.76
C ALA A 128 11.13 -1.46 -9.46
N PHE A 129 10.62 -1.91 -8.31
CA PHE A 129 11.01 -1.42 -6.99
C PHE A 129 11.65 -2.50 -6.12
N TYR A 130 11.40 -3.78 -6.39
CA TYR A 130 11.97 -4.91 -5.64
C TYR A 130 12.51 -5.98 -6.58
N ASP A 131 13.62 -6.62 -6.23
CA ASP A 131 14.08 -7.79 -6.97
C ASP A 131 13.25 -9.05 -6.62
N GLY A 132 13.51 -10.16 -7.30
CA GLY A 132 12.85 -11.45 -7.04
C GLY A 132 13.14 -12.05 -5.65
N GLN A 133 14.06 -11.45 -4.87
CA GLN A 133 14.36 -11.80 -3.48
C GLN A 133 13.72 -10.80 -2.49
N GLY A 134 12.92 -9.84 -2.96
CA GLY A 134 12.28 -8.82 -2.14
C GLY A 134 13.22 -7.73 -1.64
N ARG A 135 14.38 -7.53 -2.27
CA ARG A 135 15.29 -6.42 -1.95
C ARG A 135 14.85 -5.17 -2.71
N ALA A 136 14.75 -4.05 -2.01
CA ALA A 136 14.45 -2.77 -2.63
C ALA A 136 15.55 -2.36 -3.63
N LEU A 137 15.15 -2.09 -4.88
CA LEU A 137 16.00 -1.60 -5.96
C LEU A 137 16.05 -0.08 -6.02
N GLN A 138 14.93 0.58 -5.70
CA GLN A 138 14.77 2.04 -5.77
C GLN A 138 14.01 2.57 -4.55
N PRO A 139 14.63 2.56 -3.35
CA PRO A 139 14.01 3.15 -2.17
C PRO A 139 13.77 4.65 -2.39
N ALA A 140 12.61 5.15 -1.92
CA ALA A 140 12.32 6.58 -1.94
C ALA A 140 13.14 7.31 -0.86
N GLY A 141 13.80 8.39 -1.27
CA GLY A 141 14.58 9.28 -0.42
C GLY A 141 15.91 8.68 0.08
N GLU A 142 16.98 9.44 -0.05
CA GLU A 142 18.24 9.23 0.66
C GLU A 142 18.41 10.37 1.67
N VAL A 143 18.24 10.07 2.96
CA VAL A 143 19.27 10.23 4.02
C VAL A 143 18.97 9.22 5.13
#